data_AF-A0A1Y1V0T3-F1
#
_entry.id   AF-A0A1Y1V0T3-F1
#
_cell.length_a   1.000
_cell.length_b   1.000
_cell.length_c   1.000
_cell.angle_alpha   90.00
_cell.angle_beta   90.00
_cell.angle_gamma   90.00
#
_symmetry.space_group_name_H-M   'P 1'
#
loop_
_entity.id
_entity.type
_entity.pdbx_description
1 polymer ?
#
loop_
_entity_poly.entity_id
_entity_poly.type
_entity_poly.pdbx_seq_one_letter_code
_entity_poly.pdbx_strand_id
1 'polypeptide(L)'
;MSVNERKRKFFNEEGNNENNIETKIKFSTPPPQKSMKIELSEKQKRVLNSVLNGKSVFFTGAAGTGKSLLLNYIINRLKSIYSYVSL
;
A
#
# COMPACT_ATOMS: atom_id res chain seq x y z
N MET A 1 -25.48 -33.60 -1.78
CA MET A 1 -25.33 -32.96 -3.11
C MET A 1 -24.97 -31.50 -2.91
N SER A 2 -24.08 -31.02 -3.79
CA SER A 2 -23.28 -29.81 -3.69
C SER A 2 -24.08 -28.52 -3.88
N VAL A 3 -23.60 -27.41 -3.30
CA VAL A 3 -24.14 -26.02 -3.31
C VAL A 3 -24.27 -25.41 -4.72
N ASN A 4 -24.00 -26.18 -5.77
CA ASN A 4 -23.93 -25.75 -7.17
C ASN A 4 -25.28 -25.56 -7.87
N GLU A 5 -26.42 -25.73 -7.21
CA GLU A 5 -27.76 -25.54 -7.81
C GLU A 5 -28.32 -24.10 -7.69
N ARG A 6 -27.65 -23.19 -6.97
CA ARG A 6 -28.09 -21.79 -6.82
C ARG A 6 -27.69 -20.86 -7.99
N LYS A 7 -27.23 -21.39 -9.12
CA LYS A 7 -26.78 -20.61 -10.29
C LYS A 7 -27.57 -20.80 -11.59
N ARG A 8 -28.81 -21.31 -11.53
CA ARG A 8 -29.62 -21.58 -12.75
C ARG A 8 -31.06 -21.02 -12.77
N LYS A 9 -31.36 -19.90 -12.08
CA LYS A 9 -32.73 -19.33 -12.07
C LYS A 9 -32.84 -17.83 -12.31
N PHE A 10 -31.90 -17.20 -13.02
CA PHE A 10 -32.07 -15.82 -13.48
C PHE A 10 -31.55 -15.65 -14.91
N PHE A 11 -32.18 -16.33 -15.87
CA PHE A 11 -32.10 -15.97 -17.29
C PHE A 11 -33.41 -16.37 -17.98
N ASN A 12 -33.87 -15.47 -18.86
CA ASN A 12 -35.09 -15.44 -19.69
C ASN A 12 -36.24 -14.65 -18.99
N GLU A 13 -36.83 -13.57 -19.52
CA GLU A 13 -37.07 -13.09 -20.90
C GLU A 13 -37.11 -11.55 -20.91
N GLU A 14 -36.37 -10.88 -21.79
CA GLU A 14 -36.81 -10.18 -23.04
C GLU A 14 -37.14 -8.68 -22.87
N GLY A 15 -36.49 -7.86 -23.72
CA GLY A 15 -36.73 -6.42 -23.82
C GLY A 15 -35.57 -5.69 -24.48
N ASN A 16 -35.53 -5.73 -25.80
CA ASN A 16 -34.54 -5.09 -26.67
C ASN A 16 -34.40 -3.58 -26.42
N ASN A 17 -33.18 -3.10 -26.13
CA ASN A 17 -32.72 -1.83 -26.67
C ASN A 17 -31.19 -1.76 -26.66
N GLU A 18 -30.64 -1.67 -27.86
CA GLU A 18 -29.22 -1.56 -28.17
C GLU A 18 -28.66 -0.26 -27.62
N ASN A 19 -27.56 -0.31 -26.86
CA ASN A 19 -26.57 0.77 -26.78
C ASN A 19 -25.29 0.22 -26.15
N ASN A 20 -24.26 0.05 -26.97
CA ASN A 20 -22.86 -0.26 -26.66
C ASN A 20 -22.43 0.06 -25.21
N ILE A 21 -22.48 -0.95 -24.34
CA ILE A 21 -21.78 -0.94 -23.06
C ILE A 21 -20.38 -1.53 -23.28
N GLU A 22 -19.63 -0.94 -24.20
CA GLU A 22 -18.18 -1.04 -24.18
C GLU A 22 -17.76 -0.24 -22.95
N THR A 23 -17.78 -0.95 -21.82
CA THR A 23 -17.34 -0.49 -20.52
C THR A 23 -15.88 -0.10 -20.67
N LYS A 24 -15.72 1.18 -20.97
CA LYS A 24 -14.52 1.98 -20.86
C LYS A 24 -14.00 1.79 -19.43
N ILE A 25 -13.25 0.70 -19.16
CA ILE A 25 -12.44 0.57 -17.96
C ILE A 25 -11.32 1.59 -18.13
N LYS A 26 -11.65 2.84 -17.85
CA LYS A 26 -10.67 3.88 -17.59
C LYS A 26 -9.94 3.41 -16.34
N PHE A 27 -8.77 2.81 -16.51
CA PHE A 27 -7.77 2.76 -15.46
C PHE A 27 -7.45 4.22 -15.12
N SER A 28 -8.22 4.80 -14.20
CA SER A 28 -7.88 6.07 -13.61
C SER A 28 -6.51 5.85 -12.97
N THR A 29 -5.51 6.55 -13.50
CA THR A 29 -4.23 6.66 -12.85
C THR A 29 -4.50 7.06 -11.40
N PRO A 30 -3.96 6.34 -10.40
CA PRO A 30 -4.14 6.73 -9.02
C PRO A 30 -3.70 8.19 -8.89
N PRO A 31 -4.48 9.05 -8.21
CA PRO A 31 -4.14 10.46 -8.07
C PRO A 31 -2.71 10.57 -7.53
N PRO A 32 -1.93 11.57 -8.00
CA PRO A 32 -0.56 11.75 -7.53
C PRO A 32 -0.60 11.80 -6.01
N GLN A 33 0.00 10.79 -5.38
CA GLN A 33 0.03 10.68 -3.93
C GLN A 33 0.77 11.91 -3.42
N LYS A 34 0.02 12.82 -2.79
CA LYS A 34 0.55 14.02 -2.17
C LYS A 34 1.68 13.57 -1.25
N SER A 35 2.93 13.92 -1.59
CA SER A 35 4.11 13.54 -0.82
C SER A 35 4.07 14.28 0.52
N MET A 36 3.33 13.71 1.47
CA MET A 36 3.34 14.20 2.84
C MET A 36 4.76 14.03 3.35
N LYS A 37 5.45 15.15 3.61
CA LYS A 37 6.73 15.14 4.30
C LYS A 37 6.48 14.52 5.68
N ILE A 38 6.95 13.30 5.87
CA ILE A 38 6.87 12.61 7.15
C ILE A 38 7.82 13.31 8.10
N GLU A 39 7.28 13.95 9.13
CA GLU A 39 8.06 14.50 10.23
C GLU A 39 8.17 13.47 11.35
N LEU A 40 9.40 13.15 11.75
CA LEU A 40 9.67 12.20 12.82
C LEU A 40 9.76 12.91 14.16
N SER A 41 9.19 12.30 15.20
CA SER A 41 9.42 12.74 16.58
C SER A 41 10.88 12.50 17.01
N GLU A 42 11.34 13.20 18.05
CA GLU A 42 12.69 13.03 18.59
C GLU A 42 13.00 11.58 19.00
N LYS A 43 12.03 10.87 19.58
CA LYS A 43 12.21 9.46 19.95
C LYS A 43 12.41 8.57 18.71
N GLN A 44 11.65 8.82 17.65
CA GLN A 44 11.78 8.08 16.38
C GLN A 44 13.10 8.41 15.67
N LYS A 45 13.54 9.68 15.70
CA LYS A 45 14.85 10.11 15.18
C LYS A 45 16.00 9.39 15.86
N ARG A 46 15.95 9.19 17.19
CA ARG A 46 16.98 8.43 17.93
C ARG A 46 17.09 6.98 17.47
N VAL A 47 15.96 6.31 17.22
CA VAL A 47 15.93 4.96 16.65
C VAL A 47 16.53 4.95 15.26
N LEU A 48 16.08 5.86 14.38
CA LEU A 48 16.60 6.00 13.03
C LEU A 48 18.12 6.19 13.03
N ASN A 49 18.62 7.16 13.80
CA ASN A 49 20.06 7.45 13.87
C ASN A 49 20.86 6.26 14.40
N SER A 50 20.33 5.51 15.37
CA SER A 50 21.00 4.30 15.87
C SER A 50 21.12 3.23 14.78
N VAL A 51 20.07 3.01 14.00
CA VAL A 51 20.09 2.06 12.87
C VAL A 51 21.04 2.54 11.77
N LEU A 52 21.02 3.83 11.39
CA LEU A 52 21.91 4.37 10.37
C LEU A 52 23.39 4.32 10.78
N ASN A 53 23.67 4.33 12.09
CA ASN A 53 25.02 4.09 12.64
C ASN A 53 25.40 2.60 12.70
N GLY A 54 24.65 1.71 12.03
CA GLY A 54 24.95 0.29 11.94
C GLY A 54 24.63 -0.52 13.19
N LYS A 55 23.86 0.03 14.14
CA LYS A 55 23.47 -0.70 15.35
C LYS A 55 22.26 -1.58 15.08
N SER A 56 22.28 -2.80 15.63
CA SER A 56 21.06 -3.61 15.76
C SER A 56 20.19 -3.04 16.87
N VAL A 57 18.96 -2.66 16.55
CA VAL A 57 18.05 -1.95 17.47
C VAL A 57 16.72 -2.68 17.55
N PHE A 58 16.28 -2.97 18.77
CA PHE A 58 14.91 -3.38 19.06
C PHE A 58 14.13 -2.18 19.61
N PHE A 59 12.94 -1.89 19.08
CA PHE A 59 12.11 -0.78 19.55
C PHE A 59 10.65 -1.19 19.72
N THR A 60 10.02 -0.65 20.76
CA THR A 60 8.63 -0.96 21.17
C THR A 60 7.81 0.31 21.35
N GLY A 61 6.50 0.15 21.51
CA GLY A 61 5.57 1.26 21.75
C GLY A 61 4.11 0.82 21.70
N ALA A 62 3.22 1.65 22.26
CA ALA A 62 1.77 1.42 22.26
C ALA A 62 1.16 1.33 20.84
N ALA A 63 -0.11 0.92 20.75
CA ALA A 63 -0.84 0.98 19.49
C ALA A 63 -0.93 2.43 18.98
N GLY A 64 -0.90 2.62 17.66
CA GLY A 64 -1.03 3.94 17.04
C GLY A 64 0.23 4.82 17.05
N THR A 65 1.36 4.43 17.66
CA THR A 65 2.57 5.28 17.73
C THR A 65 3.46 5.26 16.48
N GLY A 66 2.93 4.80 15.34
CA GLY A 66 3.65 4.83 14.06
C GLY A 66 4.85 3.89 13.93
N LYS A 67 4.87 2.74 14.62
CA LYS A 67 5.99 1.77 14.53
C LYS A 67 6.24 1.27 13.10
N SER A 68 5.18 0.84 12.41
CA SER A 68 5.29 0.38 11.01
C SER A 68 5.67 1.51 10.05
N LEU A 69 5.20 2.73 10.32
CA LEU A 69 5.60 3.92 9.56
C LEU A 69 7.08 4.23 9.75
N LEU A 70 7.60 4.13 10.98
CA LEU A 70 9.03 4.27 11.26
C LEU A 70 9.86 3.17 10.56
N LEU A 71 9.41 1.90 10.60
CA LEU A 71 10.09 0.81 9.89
C LEU A 71 10.19 1.09 8.39
N ASN A 72 9.08 1.46 7.75
CA ASN A 72 9.07 1.78 6.32
C ASN A 72 9.99 2.96 6.01
N TYR A 73 10.01 3.99 6.86
CA TYR A 73 10.92 5.12 6.71
C TYR A 73 12.39 4.68 6.79
N ILE A 74 12.74 3.85 7.77
CA ILE A 74 14.11 3.31 7.94
C ILE A 74 14.51 2.49 6.71
N ILE A 75 13.65 1.58 6.23
CA ILE A 75 13.91 0.76 5.04
C ILE A 75 14.17 1.65 3.83
N ASN A 76 13.32 2.66 3.59
CA ASN A 76 13.48 3.57 2.46
C ASN A 76 14.79 4.37 2.57
N ARG A 77 15.16 4.80 3.77
CA ARG A 77 16.42 5.51 3.99
C ARG A 77 17.63 4.61 3.73
N LEU A 78 17.62 3.38 4.22
CA LEU A 78 18.69 2.41 3.96
C LEU A 78 18.78 2.06 2.48
N LYS A 79 17.65 1.81 1.81
CA LYS A 79 17.61 1.62 0.34
C LYS A 79 18.21 2.82 -0.38
N SER A 80 17.88 4.04 0.02
CA SER A 80 18.47 5.23 -0.60
C SER A 80 19.99 5.35 -0.38
N ILE A 81 20.52 4.81 0.72
CA ILE A 81 21.96 4.85 1.02
C ILE A 81 22.71 3.73 0.31
N TYR A 82 22.11 2.53 0.19
CA TYR A 82 22.78 1.31 -0.27
C TYR A 82 22.29 0.78 -1.62
N SER A 83 21.27 1.38 -2.24
CA SER A 83 20.85 0.97 -3.58
C SER A 83 22.02 1.19 -4.53
N TYR A 84 22.53 0.08 -5.09
CA TYR A 84 23.43 0.15 -6.23
C TYR A 84 22.72 0.93 -7.33
N VAL A 85 23.39 1.95 -7.85
CA VAL A 85 23.06 2.48 -9.17
C VAL A 85 23.31 1.32 -10.13
N SER A 86 22.25 0.81 -10.77
CA SER A 86 22.43 -0.08 -11.91
C SER A 86 23.07 0.78 -13.01
N LEU A 87 24.38 0.62 -13.21
CA LEU A 87 25.10 1.15 -14.36
C LEU A 87 24.67 0.42 -15.64
#